data_AF-A0A5C4YAP6-F1
#
_entry.id   AF-A0A5C4YAP6-F1
#
_cell.length_a   1.000
_cell.length_b   1.000
_cell.length_c   1.000
_cell.angle_alpha   90.00
_cell.angle_beta   90.00
_cell.angle_gamma   90.00
#
_symmetry.space_group_name_H-M   'P 1'
#
loop_
_entity.id
_entity.type
_entity.pdbx_description
1 polymer ?
#
loop_
_entity_poly.entity_id
_entity_poly.type
_entity_poly.pdbx_seq_one_letter_code
_entity_poly.pdbx_strand_id
1 'polypeptide(L)' 'MADLSAEREPQSRRPQYVMTLWRTTGGVWQGRLKSLQDGAEQIVEDLRDLPGVLMAMPDPKENHA' A
#
# COMPACT_ATOMS: atom_id res chain seq x y z
N MET A 1 -32.38 17.86 0.05
CA MET A 1 -31.28 17.41 0.92
C MET A 1 -30.80 16.08 0.35
N ALA A 2 -29.56 15.99 -0.11
CA ALA A 2 -29.02 14.73 -0.63
C ALA A 2 -28.57 13.87 0.55
N ASP A 3 -29.12 12.67 0.63
CA ASP A 3 -28.74 11.64 1.59
C ASP A 3 -27.29 11.21 1.26
N LEU A 4 -26.37 11.50 2.17
CA LEU A 4 -24.94 11.17 2.06
C LEU A 4 -24.60 9.84 2.74
N SER A 5 -25.62 9.01 2.99
CA SER A 5 -25.44 7.62 3.42
C SER A 5 -24.98 6.77 2.23
N ALA A 6 -23.88 7.16 1.59
CA ALA A 6 -23.07 6.21 0.84
C ALA A 6 -22.51 5.25 1.89
N GLU A 7 -23.20 4.12 2.05
CA GLU A 7 -22.78 2.97 2.81
C GLU A 7 -21.32 2.67 2.47
N ARG A 8 -20.41 3.16 3.32
CA ARG A 8 -19.04 2.65 3.34
C ARG A 8 -19.17 1.22 3.83
N GLU A 9 -19.28 0.28 2.90
CA GLU A 9 -19.06 -1.13 3.19
C GLU A 9 -17.84 -1.25 4.12
N PRO A 10 -17.91 -2.07 5.17
CA PRO A 10 -16.77 -2.27 6.05
C PRO A 10 -15.68 -2.96 5.22
N GLN A 11 -14.83 -2.15 4.58
CA GLN A 11 -13.61 -2.62 3.93
C GLN A 11 -12.89 -3.50 4.94
N SER A 12 -12.75 -4.78 4.59
CA SER A 12 -12.12 -5.82 5.39
C SER A 12 -10.95 -5.23 6.17
N ARG A 13 -11.05 -5.20 7.51
CA ARG A 13 -10.12 -4.51 8.42
C ARG A 13 -8.70 -5.12 8.44
N ARG A 14 -8.41 -6.07 7.56
CA ARG A 14 -7.14 -6.78 7.53
C ARG A 14 -6.15 -6.00 6.66
N PRO A 15 -4.99 -5.60 7.20
CA PRO A 15 -3.94 -4.98 6.40
C PRO A 15 -3.56 -5.87 5.23
N GLN A 16 -3.34 -5.26 4.07
CA GLN A 16 -2.90 -5.96 2.86
C GLN A 16 -1.38 -5.86 2.65
N TYR A 17 -0.76 -4.84 3.24
CA TYR A 17 0.65 -4.57 3.11
C TYR A 17 1.25 -4.16 4.46
N VAL A 18 2.53 -4.45 4.64
CA VAL A 18 3.36 -3.89 5.72
C VAL A 18 4.51 -3.13 5.10
N MET A 19 4.78 -1.94 5.62
CA MET A 19 5.93 -1.15 5.22
C MET A 19 6.92 -1.02 6.37
N THR A 20 8.20 -1.24 6.09
CA THR A 20 9.30 -0.86 6.97
C THR A 20 9.99 0.35 6.37
N LEU A 21 10.18 1.40 7.18
CA LEU A 21 10.85 2.63 6.78
C LEU A 21 12.16 2.79 7.54
N TRP A 22 13.19 3.29 6.87
CA TRP A 22 14.45 3.67 7.49
C TRP A 22 14.99 4.93 6.82
N ARG A 23 15.83 5.65 7.56
CA ARG A 23 16.48 6.86 7.05
C ARG A 23 17.94 6.57 6.78
N THR A 24 18.40 6.88 5.57
CA THR A 24 19.80 6.76 5.19
C THR A 24 20.67 7.81 5.91
N THR A 25 21.98 7.63 5.90
CA THR A 25 22.94 8.62 6.41
C THR A 25 22.85 9.97 5.68
N GLY A 26 22.45 9.96 4.39
CA GLY A 26 22.17 11.15 3.59
C GLY A 26 20.82 11.81 3.89
N GLY A 27 20.05 11.29 4.84
CA GLY A 27 18.77 11.86 5.28
C GLY A 27 17.57 11.51 4.40
N VAL A 28 17.75 10.69 3.36
CA VAL A 28 16.69 10.18 2.47
C VAL A 28 15.92 9.07 3.19
N TRP A 29 14.58 9.13 3.11
CA TRP A 29 13.71 8.08 3.61
C TRP A 29 13.55 6.98 2.56
N GLN A 30 13.94 5.78 2.95
CA GLN A 30 13.80 4.56 2.18
C GLN A 30 12.83 3.62 2.88
N GLY A 31 12.34 2.64 2.13
CA GLY A 31 11.53 1.61 2.72
C GLY A 31 11.46 0.34 1.92
N ARG A 32 10.81 -0.64 2.53
CA ARG A 32 10.41 -1.88 1.88
C ARG A 32 8.94 -2.07 2.12
N LEU A 33 8.19 -2.28 1.05
CA LEU A 33 6.79 -2.64 1.07
C LEU A 33 6.69 -4.14 0.84
N LYS A 34 5.94 -4.83 1.70
CA LYS A 34 5.68 -6.25 1.59
C LYS A 34 4.19 -6.51 1.51
N SER A 35 3.78 -7.27 0.50
CA SER A 35 2.44 -7.83 0.41
C SER A 35 2.25 -8.94 1.44
N LEU A 36 1.15 -8.87 2.18
CA LEU A 36 0.77 -9.90 3.15
C LEU A 36 0.02 -11.07 2.50
N GLN A 37 -0.34 -10.96 1.22
CA GLN A 37 -1.12 -11.99 0.51
C GLN A 37 -0.20 -13.04 -0.12
N ASP A 38 0.80 -12.59 -0.87
CA ASP A 38 1.72 -13.42 -1.66
C ASP A 38 3.18 -13.32 -1.17
N GLY A 39 3.47 -12.39 -0.26
CA GLY A 39 4.82 -12.17 0.26
C GLY A 39 5.73 -11.35 -0.66
N ALA A 40 5.22 -10.83 -1.78
CA ALA A 40 6.01 -10.02 -2.72
C ALA A 40 6.58 -8.77 -2.03
N GLU A 41 7.83 -8.45 -2.33
CA GLU A 41 8.55 -7.33 -1.73
C GLU A 41 8.97 -6.32 -2.81
N GLN A 42 8.80 -5.03 -2.50
CA GLN A 42 9.27 -3.93 -3.34
C GLN A 42 10.09 -2.96 -2.50
N ILE A 43 11.22 -2.50 -3.05
CA ILE A 43 12.06 -1.48 -2.44
C ILE A 43 11.57 -0.11 -2.88
N VAL A 44 11.46 0.79 -1.91
CA VAL A 44 11.14 2.21 -2.10
C VAL A 44 12.41 3.00 -1.83
N GLU A 45 13.09 3.43 -2.89
CA GLU A 45 14.38 4.14 -2.80
C GLU A 45 14.23 5.58 -2.27
N ASP A 46 13.06 6.18 -2.49
CA ASP A 46 12.65 7.44 -1.91
C ASP A 46 11.17 7.37 -1.55
N LEU A 47 10.82 7.73 -0.32
CA LEU A 47 9.43 7.74 0.15
C LEU A 47 8.50 8.62 -0.72
N ARG A 48 9.05 9.62 -1.42
CA ARG A 48 8.30 10.45 -2.38
C ARG A 48 7.75 9.64 -3.56
N ASP A 49 8.36 8.51 -3.89
CA ASP A 49 7.97 7.65 -5.00
C ASP A 49 6.92 6.60 -4.59
N LEU A 50 6.61 6.51 -3.29
CA LEU A 50 5.64 5.55 -2.75
C LEU A 50 4.28 5.59 -3.46
N PRO A 51 3.68 6.75 -3.84
CA PRO A 51 2.44 6.76 -4.60
C PRO A 51 2.52 6.00 -5.92
N GLY A 52 3.64 6.10 -6.64
CA GLY A 52 3.87 5.36 -7.89
C GLY A 52 4.01 3.86 -7.66
N VAL A 53 4.74 3.48 -6.60
CA VAL A 53 4.87 2.08 -6.17
C VAL A 53 3.51 1.47 -5.84
N LEU A 54 2.66 2.20 -5.11
CA LEU A 54 1.31 1.74 -4.77
C LEU A 54 0.40 1.60 -6.00
N MET A 55 0.52 2.48 -6.99
CA MET A 55 -0.25 2.40 -8.24
C MET A 55 0.19 1.24 -9.15
N ALA A 56 1.45 0.81 -9.06
CA ALA A 56 1.97 -0.32 -9.83
C ALA A 56 1.65 -1.69 -9.20
N MET A 57 1.09 -1.71 -7.98
CA MET A 57 0.71 -2.96 -7.35
C MET A 57 -0.61 -3.50 -7.91
N PRO A 58 -0.69 -4.82 -8.16
CA PRO A 58 -1.92 -5.43 -8.65
C PRO A 58 -3.05 -5.23 -7.64
N ASP A 59 -4.26 -4.93 -8.13
CA ASP A 59 -5.42 -4.79 -7.26
C ASP A 59 -5.77 -6.17 -6.69
N PRO A 60 -5.79 -6.33 -5.36
CA PRO A 60 -6.10 -7.62 -4.76
C PRO A 60 -7.52 -8.14 -5.07
N LYS A 61 -8.40 -7.32 -5.67
CA LYS A 61 -9.72 -7.76 -6.14
C LYS A 61 -9.72 -8.52 -7.47
N GLU A 62 -8.63 -8.51 -8.25
CA GLU A 62 -8.59 -9.22 -9.55
C GLU A 62 -8.32 -10.73 -9.45
N ASN A 63 -7.95 -11.25 -8.27
CA ASN A 63 -7.62 -12.68 -8.08
C ASN A 63 -8.81 -13.57 -7.64
N HIS A 64 -10.06 -13.12 -7.83
CA HIS A 64 -11.26 -13.98 -7.72
C HIS A 64 -11.82 -14.27 -9.11
N ALA A 65 -11.14 -15.15 -9.86
CA ALA A 65 -11.65 -15.77 -11.08
C ALA A 65 -11.42 -17.28 -11.04
#